data_AF-A0ABC8ZUT2-F1
#
_entry.id   AF-A0ABC8ZUT2-F1
#
_cell.length_a   1.000
_cell.length_b   1.000
_cell.length_c   1.000
_cell.angle_alpha   90.00
_cell.angle_beta   90.00
_cell.angle_gamma   90.00
#
_symmetry.space_group_name_H-M   'P 1'
#
loop_
_entity.id
_entity.type
_entity.pdbx_description
1 polymer ?
#
loop_
_entity_poly.entity_id
_entity_poly.type
_entity_poly.pdbx_seq_one_letter_code
_entity_poly.pdbx_strand_id
1 'polypeptide(L)'
;MALVFYHENNPGDYYEFTHLRLNDVYDFKDGKVSYLHMNFKATNAATGSEKIFFAELALEGDVLDKHGGYSTTTCSIVDDDCVGGQKEEWYKKYSTSDQYDEHNCYVCAKKIKHPIGKSYKGGHWIKDYWVNDSSIE
;
A
#
# COMPACT_ATOMS: atom_id res chain seq x y z
N MET A 1 -5.52 2.72 -13.16
CA MET A 1 -6.51 2.90 -12.08
C MET A 1 -6.00 3.86 -11.03
N ALA A 2 -4.85 3.61 -10.38
CA ALA A 2 -4.35 4.48 -9.31
C ALA A 2 -4.15 5.97 -9.70
N LEU A 3 -3.53 6.26 -10.85
CA LEU A 3 -3.39 7.66 -11.30
C LEU A 3 -4.73 8.30 -11.70
N VAL A 4 -5.66 7.52 -12.25
CA VAL A 4 -7.02 8.02 -12.55
C VAL A 4 -7.69 8.47 -11.26
N PHE A 5 -7.66 7.62 -10.22
CA PHE A 5 -8.15 7.95 -8.89
C PHE A 5 -7.47 9.20 -8.33
N TYR A 6 -6.13 9.32 -8.46
CA TYR A 6 -5.42 10.50 -7.99
C TYR A 6 -5.87 11.78 -8.71
N HIS A 7 -5.99 11.76 -10.05
CA HIS A 7 -6.41 12.93 -10.84
C HIS A 7 -7.85 13.36 -10.54
N GLU A 8 -8.76 12.41 -10.30
CA GLU A 8 -10.14 12.71 -9.91
C GLU A 8 -10.21 13.47 -8.57
N ASN A 9 -9.29 13.17 -7.64
CA ASN A 9 -9.23 13.83 -6.33
C ASN A 9 -8.35 15.09 -6.32
N ASN A 10 -7.52 15.31 -7.36
CA ASN A 10 -6.57 16.43 -7.45
C ASN A 10 -6.69 17.12 -8.83
N PRO A 11 -7.79 17.84 -9.10
CA PRO A 11 -8.03 18.43 -10.40
C PRO A 11 -6.94 19.46 -10.75
N GLY A 12 -6.38 19.34 -11.96
CA GLY A 12 -5.31 20.22 -12.45
C GLY A 12 -3.89 19.68 -12.23
N ASP A 13 -3.71 18.60 -11.47
CA ASP A 13 -2.42 17.97 -11.22
C ASP A 13 -2.33 16.61 -11.94
N TYR A 14 -1.74 16.59 -13.14
CA TYR A 14 -1.75 15.45 -14.05
C TYR A 14 -0.39 14.78 -14.16
N TYR A 15 -0.34 13.47 -13.91
CA TYR A 15 0.84 12.63 -14.00
C TYR A 15 0.68 11.48 -14.99
N GLU A 16 1.76 11.15 -15.67
CA GLU A 16 1.89 10.02 -16.55
C GLU A 16 2.75 8.94 -15.91
N PHE A 17 2.31 7.70 -16.04
CA PHE A 17 3.01 6.56 -15.44
C PHE A 17 4.35 6.33 -16.15
N THR A 18 5.44 6.23 -15.38
CA THR A 18 6.79 6.03 -15.96
C THR A 18 7.42 4.72 -15.53
N HIS A 19 7.34 4.36 -14.25
CA HIS A 19 7.99 3.16 -13.74
C HIS A 19 7.25 2.54 -12.55
N LEU A 20 7.09 1.22 -12.58
CA LEU A 20 6.54 0.46 -11.45
C LEU A 20 7.67 -0.06 -10.57
N ARG A 21 7.54 0.09 -9.24
CA ARG A 21 8.38 -0.64 -8.30
C ARG A 21 7.52 -1.53 -7.41
N LEU A 22 7.16 -2.71 -7.93
CA LEU A 22 6.59 -3.78 -7.12
C LEU A 22 7.72 -4.43 -6.33
N ASN A 23 7.73 -4.18 -5.04
CA ASN A 23 8.74 -4.70 -4.15
C ASN A 23 7.98 -5.32 -2.98
N ASP A 24 8.08 -6.65 -2.82
CA ASP A 24 7.43 -7.39 -1.73
C ASP A 24 5.92 -7.18 -1.72
N VAL A 25 5.29 -7.39 -2.89
CA VAL A 25 3.84 -7.47 -3.01
C VAL A 25 3.38 -8.73 -2.30
N TYR A 26 2.76 -8.55 -1.14
CA TYR A 26 1.97 -9.60 -0.51
C TYR A 26 0.51 -9.21 -0.71
N ASP A 27 -0.28 -10.12 -1.27
CA ASP A 27 -1.72 -10.08 -1.09
C ASP A 27 -1.99 -10.41 0.38
N PHE A 28 -2.41 -9.41 1.14
CA PHE A 28 -2.74 -9.58 2.55
C PHE A 28 -4.24 -9.37 2.73
N LYS A 29 -4.82 -10.08 3.69
CA LYS A 29 -6.24 -9.94 4.01
C LYS A 29 -6.40 -9.08 5.24
N ASP A 30 -7.15 -7.99 5.09
CA ASP A 30 -7.75 -7.31 6.23
C ASP A 30 -9.24 -7.66 6.23
N GLY A 31 -9.64 -8.50 7.19
CA GLY A 31 -10.97 -9.12 7.21
C GLY A 31 -11.22 -10.02 6.00
N LYS A 32 -12.16 -9.62 5.13
CA LYS A 32 -12.57 -10.38 3.92
C LYS A 32 -11.98 -9.84 2.62
N VAL A 33 -11.23 -8.75 2.68
CA VAL A 33 -10.74 -8.04 1.50
C VAL A 33 -9.25 -8.28 1.38
N SER A 34 -8.79 -8.69 0.19
CA SER A 34 -7.37 -8.77 -0.10
C SER A 34 -6.89 -7.41 -0.58
N TYR A 35 -5.80 -6.91 -0.01
CA TYR A 35 -5.21 -5.62 -0.36
C TYR A 35 -3.83 -5.80 -0.97
N LEU A 36 -3.45 -4.80 -1.78
CA LEU A 36 -2.14 -4.69 -2.39
C LEU A 36 -1.63 -3.26 -2.21
N HIS A 37 -0.42 -3.14 -1.69
CA HIS A 37 0.29 -1.87 -1.54
C HIS A 37 1.45 -1.80 -2.53
N MET A 38 1.65 -0.65 -3.17
CA MET A 38 2.76 -0.45 -4.10
C MET A 38 3.30 0.97 -4.06
N ASN A 39 4.58 1.12 -4.41
CA ASN A 39 5.10 2.39 -4.87
C ASN A 39 5.37 2.39 -6.37
N PHE A 40 5.13 3.53 -7.02
CA PHE A 40 5.46 3.73 -8.43
C PHE A 40 5.91 5.16 -8.68
N LYS A 41 6.60 5.36 -9.79
CA LYS A 41 7.02 6.68 -10.26
C LYS A 41 6.07 7.15 -11.35
N ALA A 42 5.74 8.43 -11.29
CA ALA A 42 5.01 9.10 -12.34
C ALA A 42 5.56 10.50 -12.56
N THR A 43 5.43 10.99 -13.79
CA THR A 43 5.97 12.28 -14.21
C THR A 43 4.83 13.24 -14.49
N ASN A 44 4.90 14.43 -13.90
CA ASN A 44 3.91 15.47 -14.12
C ASN A 44 3.98 15.96 -15.58
N ALA A 45 2.85 15.91 -16.29
CA ALA A 45 2.81 16.18 -17.72
C ALA A 45 3.12 17.65 -18.08
N ALA A 46 2.86 18.58 -17.16
CA ALA A 46 3.09 20.01 -17.38
C ALA A 46 4.51 20.45 -17.03
N THR A 47 5.08 19.89 -15.97
CA THR A 47 6.36 20.34 -15.40
C THR A 47 7.53 19.40 -15.68
N GLY A 48 7.25 18.17 -16.10
CA GLY A 48 8.26 17.11 -16.25
C GLY A 48 8.83 16.60 -14.94
N SER A 49 8.29 17.01 -13.78
CA SER A 49 8.78 16.59 -12.47
C SER A 49 8.35 15.15 -12.15
N GLU A 50 9.30 14.32 -11.71
CA GLU A 50 9.03 12.94 -11.28
C GLU A 50 8.70 12.90 -9.79
N LYS A 51 7.67 12.13 -9.43
CA LYS A 51 7.25 11.88 -8.05
C LYS A 51 7.07 10.39 -7.80
N ILE A 52 7.23 9.97 -6.54
CA ILE A 52 6.88 8.63 -6.07
C ILE A 52 5.47 8.68 -5.51
N PHE A 53 4.67 7.69 -5.86
CA PHE A 53 3.31 7.50 -5.38
C PHE A 53 3.23 6.24 -4.54
N PHE A 54 2.40 6.27 -3.51
CA PHE A 54 1.82 5.09 -2.89
C PHE A 54 0.44 4.83 -3.46
N ALA A 55 0.13 3.56 -3.74
CA ALA A 55 -1.24 3.15 -4.03
C ALA A 55 -1.62 1.90 -3.23
N GLU A 56 -2.84 1.94 -2.69
CA GLU A 56 -3.55 0.78 -2.15
C GLU A 56 -4.63 0.35 -3.14
N LEU A 57 -4.61 -0.93 -3.49
CA LEU A 57 -5.66 -1.59 -4.24
C LEU A 57 -6.36 -2.60 -3.35
N ALA A 58 -7.69 -2.68 -3.43
CA ALA A 58 -8.51 -3.70 -2.79
C ALA A 58 -9.07 -4.64 -3.85
N LEU A 59 -8.89 -5.95 -3.69
CA LEU A 59 -9.56 -6.95 -4.50
C LEU A 59 -10.99 -7.10 -4.00
N GLU A 60 -11.94 -6.69 -4.85
CA GLU A 60 -13.36 -6.95 -4.65
C GLU A 60 -13.76 -8.16 -5.50
N GLY A 61 -14.35 -9.17 -4.86
CA GLY A 61 -14.73 -10.43 -5.52
C GLY A 61 -13.54 -11.34 -5.84
N ASP A 62 -13.72 -12.21 -6.82
CA ASP A 62 -12.67 -13.10 -7.35
C ASP A 62 -12.07 -12.48 -8.61
N VAL A 63 -10.75 -12.48 -8.78
CA VAL A 63 -10.09 -11.97 -9.99
C VAL A 63 -10.52 -12.70 -11.27
N LEU A 64 -11.06 -13.92 -11.15
CA LEU A 64 -11.61 -14.70 -12.25
C LEU A 64 -13.09 -14.41 -12.53
N ASP A 65 -13.77 -13.67 -11.64
CA ASP A 65 -15.13 -13.19 -11.89
C ASP A 65 -15.08 -11.99 -12.85
N LYS A 66 -15.98 -11.97 -13.83
CA LYS A 66 -16.17 -10.82 -14.74
C LYS A 66 -16.53 -9.52 -14.02
N HIS A 67 -17.01 -9.60 -12.79
CA HIS A 67 -17.32 -8.47 -11.92
C HIS A 67 -16.30 -8.26 -10.81
N GLY A 68 -15.32 -9.16 -10.68
CA GLY A 68 -14.26 -9.05 -9.70
C GLY A 68 -13.05 -8.32 -10.26
N GLY A 69 -12.29 -7.71 -9.37
CA GLY A 69 -11.12 -6.95 -9.76
C GLY A 69 -10.59 -6.05 -8.66
N TYR A 70 -9.45 -5.45 -8.93
CA TYR A 70 -8.84 -4.49 -8.02
C TYR A 70 -9.49 -3.12 -8.18
N SER A 71 -10.01 -2.55 -7.11
CA SER A 71 -10.38 -1.14 -6.99
C SER A 71 -9.24 -0.37 -6.32
N THR A 72 -8.96 0.87 -6.74
CA THR A 72 -8.02 1.73 -6.00
C THR A 72 -8.76 2.34 -4.82
N THR A 73 -8.27 2.10 -3.61
CA THR A 73 -8.83 2.71 -2.39
C THR A 73 -8.06 3.96 -1.99
N THR A 74 -6.76 4.01 -2.28
CA THR A 74 -5.89 5.14 -1.97
C THR A 74 -4.82 5.30 -3.05
N CYS A 75 -4.53 6.54 -3.43
CA CYS A 75 -3.36 6.90 -4.22
C CYS A 75 -2.86 8.28 -3.78
N SER A 76 -1.58 8.41 -3.44
CA SER A 76 -1.02 9.66 -2.93
C SER A 76 0.46 9.77 -3.23
N ILE A 77 0.95 11.00 -3.42
CA ILE A 77 2.39 11.26 -3.49
C ILE A 77 3.02 10.94 -2.14
N VAL A 78 4.18 10.30 -2.16
CA VAL A 78 5.01 10.03 -0.98
C VAL A 78 6.43 10.52 -1.23
N ASP A 79 7.08 10.95 -0.15
CA ASP A 79 8.41 11.53 -0.16
C ASP A 79 9.28 10.95 0.99
N ASP A 80 10.40 11.62 1.28
CA ASP A 80 11.34 11.17 2.30
C ASP A 80 10.78 11.27 3.72
N ASP A 81 9.84 12.19 3.97
CA ASP A 81 9.18 12.40 5.26
C ASP A 81 8.13 11.32 5.54
N CYS A 82 7.71 10.59 4.51
CA CYS A 82 6.79 9.46 4.64
C CYS A 82 7.46 8.24 5.30
N VAL A 83 6.69 7.50 6.10
CA VAL A 83 7.18 6.32 6.82
C VAL A 83 7.28 5.10 5.91
N GLY A 84 8.32 4.30 6.13
CA GLY A 84 8.41 2.97 5.53
C GLY A 84 7.48 1.99 6.24
N GLY A 85 7.20 0.85 5.59
CA GLY A 85 6.54 -0.26 6.27
C GLY A 85 7.37 -0.79 7.45
N GLN A 86 6.68 -1.31 8.46
CA GLN A 86 7.24 -1.77 9.74
C GLN A 86 7.26 -3.30 9.84
N LYS A 87 7.25 -4.02 8.71
CA LYS A 87 7.28 -5.48 8.69
C LYS A 87 8.39 -6.07 9.56
N GLU A 88 9.58 -5.46 9.63
CA GLU A 88 10.71 -5.97 10.42
C GLU A 88 10.61 -5.66 11.93
N GLU A 89 9.87 -4.62 12.31
CA GLU A 89 9.72 -4.20 13.71
C GLU A 89 8.65 -5.03 14.45
N TRP A 90 7.97 -5.94 13.74
CA TRP A 90 6.91 -6.78 14.28
C TRP A 90 7.35 -7.61 15.50
N TYR A 91 8.53 -8.21 15.44
CA TYR A 91 9.07 -9.08 16.49
C TYR A 91 9.20 -8.37 17.85
N LYS A 92 9.32 -7.03 17.85
CA LYS A 92 9.53 -6.23 19.06
C LYS A 92 8.21 -5.82 19.74
N LYS A 93 7.11 -5.71 18.99
CA LYS A 93 5.83 -5.15 19.47
C LYS A 93 4.82 -6.20 19.95
N TYR A 94 5.17 -7.48 19.89
CA TYR A 94 4.30 -8.61 20.25
C TYR A 94 3.83 -8.64 21.72
N SER A 95 4.40 -7.80 22.60
CA SER A 95 4.09 -7.76 24.04
C SER A 95 2.96 -6.82 24.45
N THR A 96 2.28 -6.12 23.52
CA THR A 96 1.18 -5.20 23.88
C THR A 96 -0.18 -5.71 23.44
N SER A 97 -1.18 -5.53 24.31
CA SER A 97 -2.55 -6.04 24.18
C SER A 97 -3.36 -5.41 23.04
N ASP A 98 -2.88 -4.31 22.45
CA ASP A 98 -3.50 -3.65 21.31
C ASP A 98 -2.60 -3.79 20.07
N GLN A 99 -3.11 -4.47 19.05
CA GLN A 99 -2.34 -4.93 17.88
C GLN A 99 -2.80 -4.27 16.57
N TYR A 100 -3.70 -3.29 16.69
CA TYR A 100 -4.15 -2.42 15.61
C TYR A 100 -3.49 -1.05 15.73
N ASP A 101 -2.99 -0.51 14.62
CA ASP A 101 -2.28 0.77 14.60
C ASP A 101 -2.55 1.52 13.29
N GLU A 102 -3.42 2.53 13.39
CA GLU A 102 -3.84 3.41 12.28
C GLU A 102 -2.74 4.37 11.79
N HIS A 103 -1.51 4.26 12.28
CA HIS A 103 -0.41 5.12 11.85
C HIS A 103 0.59 4.41 10.94
N ASN A 104 0.75 3.09 11.10
CA ASN A 104 1.80 2.32 10.46
C ASN A 104 1.27 1.13 9.65
N CYS A 105 2.08 0.68 8.70
CA CYS A 105 1.83 -0.50 7.89
C CYS A 105 2.75 -1.63 8.34
N TYR A 106 2.23 -2.75 8.84
CA TYR A 106 3.04 -3.90 9.29
C TYR A 106 3.15 -5.00 8.23
N VAL A 107 2.15 -5.06 7.34
CA VAL A 107 2.33 -4.89 5.90
C VAL A 107 3.70 -5.10 5.26
N CYS A 108 4.20 -3.96 4.79
CA CYS A 108 5.26 -3.91 3.83
C CYS A 108 6.63 -3.79 4.50
N ALA A 109 7.66 -4.10 3.72
CA ALA A 109 9.03 -3.79 4.08
C ALA A 109 9.27 -2.27 4.15
N LYS A 110 10.31 -1.85 4.86
CA LYS A 110 10.72 -0.45 5.05
C LYS A 110 10.92 0.33 3.75
N LYS A 111 11.23 -0.37 2.65
CA LYS A 111 11.41 0.21 1.31
C LYS A 111 10.12 0.71 0.65
N ILE A 112 8.95 0.25 1.11
CA ILE A 112 7.67 0.77 0.63
C ILE A 112 7.26 1.92 1.54
N LYS A 113 7.21 3.12 0.96
CA LYS A 113 6.79 4.35 1.62
C LYS A 113 5.27 4.44 1.64
N HIS A 114 4.72 4.82 2.78
CA HIS A 114 3.28 4.97 3.01
C HIS A 114 2.97 6.41 3.40
N PRO A 115 1.81 6.94 2.99
CA PRO A 115 1.23 8.12 3.61
C PRO A 115 0.82 7.81 5.06
N ILE A 116 0.27 8.79 5.77
CA ILE A 116 -0.24 8.59 7.14
C ILE A 116 -1.23 7.43 7.15
N GLY A 117 -1.07 6.48 8.09
CA GLY A 117 -1.82 5.22 8.13
C GLY A 117 -3.31 5.35 7.82
N LYS A 118 -4.03 6.26 8.50
CA LYS A 118 -5.46 6.55 8.31
C LYS A 118 -5.92 6.85 6.86
N SER A 119 -5.00 7.09 5.94
CA SER A 119 -5.30 7.39 4.53
C SER A 119 -5.41 6.14 3.65
N TYR A 120 -5.04 4.97 4.15
CA TYR A 120 -5.26 3.67 3.50
C TYR A 120 -5.95 2.73 4.49
N LYS A 121 -6.48 1.60 4.01
CA LYS A 121 -7.36 0.74 4.81
C LYS A 121 -6.63 -0.45 5.42
N GLY A 122 -5.80 -1.09 4.64
CA GLY A 122 -5.23 -2.39 4.96
C GLY A 122 -3.85 -2.29 5.60
N GLY A 123 -3.52 -3.24 6.47
CA GLY A 123 -2.14 -3.46 6.94
C GLY A 123 -1.79 -2.78 8.27
N HIS A 124 -2.81 -2.33 8.98
CA HIS A 124 -2.72 -1.81 10.35
C HIS A 124 -2.72 -2.91 11.41
N TRP A 125 -3.14 -4.13 11.05
CA TRP A 125 -3.16 -5.29 11.94
C TRP A 125 -1.83 -6.03 11.92
N ILE A 126 -1.20 -6.15 13.09
CA ILE A 126 0.03 -6.93 13.26
C ILE A 126 -0.24 -8.44 13.08
N LYS A 127 -1.47 -8.91 13.39
CA LYS A 127 -1.84 -10.34 13.35
C LYS A 127 -1.96 -10.94 11.95
N ASP A 128 -2.16 -10.13 10.93
CA ASP A 128 -2.34 -10.61 9.55
C ASP A 128 -1.05 -11.24 8.97
N TYR A 129 0.07 -11.13 9.71
CA TYR A 129 1.39 -11.69 9.41
C TYR A 129 1.67 -13.06 10.00
N TRP A 130 0.66 -13.76 10.56
CA TRP A 130 0.85 -15.15 10.97
C TRP A 130 0.96 -16.08 9.75
N VAL A 131 2.07 -15.97 9.03
CA VAL A 131 2.58 -17.05 8.20
C VAL A 131 3.32 -17.95 9.18
N ASN A 132 2.88 -19.20 9.32
CA ASN A 132 3.72 -20.21 9.98
C ASN A 132 5.07 -20.21 9.25
N ASP A 133 6.11 -19.71 9.92
CA ASP A 133 7.49 -19.90 9.51
C ASP A 133 7.87 -21.37 9.72
N SER A 134 7.29 -22.25 8.89
CA SER A 134 7.77 -23.61 8.69
C SER A 134 8.78 -23.68 7.53
N SER A 135 9.32 -22.53 7.09
CA SER A 135 10.29 -22.42 6.00
C SER A 135 11.66 -21.88 6.43
N ILE A 136 11.99 -21.93 7.72
CA ILE A 136 13.38 -21.81 8.19
C ILE A 136 13.83 -23.21 8.62
N GLU A 137 14.18 -24.04 7.63
CA GLU A 137 15.19 -25.10 7.76
C GLU A 137 16.46 -24.63 7.03
#